data_AF-A0A3C0GGH5-F1
#
_entry.id   AF-A0A3C0GGH5-F1
#
_cell.length_a   1.000
_cell.length_b   1.000
_cell.length_c   1.000
_cell.angle_alpha   90.00
_cell.angle_beta   90.00
_cell.angle_gamma   90.00
#
_symmetry.space_group_name_H-M   'P 1'
#
loop_
_entity.id
_entity.type
_entity.pdbx_description
1 polymer ?
#
loop_
_entity_poly.entity_id
_entity_poly.type
_entity_poly.pdbx_seq_one_letter_code
_entity_poly.pdbx_strand_id
1 'polypeptide(L)'
;EEDLQHILDVMIAIGFDLSLPVQNDDKIEQLLNGIEEFREHLGGQLTITLISDLGVKHDVHTIDMELMSKAITKLNHQFALN
;
A
#
# COMPACT_ATOMS: atom_id res chain seq x y z
N GLU A 1 -12.78 9.57 2.56
CA GLU A 1 -13.02 8.34 1.77
C GLU A 1 -13.43 8.65 0.33
N GLU A 2 -14.10 9.77 0.05
CA GLU A 2 -14.44 10.21 -1.32
C GLU A 2 -13.21 10.34 -2.23
N ASP A 3 -12.13 11.00 -1.77
CA ASP A 3 -10.90 11.13 -2.56
C ASP A 3 -10.23 9.78 -2.84
N LEU A 4 -10.25 8.86 -1.87
CA LEU A 4 -9.72 7.50 -2.06
C LEU A 4 -10.47 6.80 -3.18
N GLN A 5 -11.80 6.84 -3.15
CA GLN A 5 -12.62 6.22 -4.19
C GLN A 5 -12.35 6.85 -5.56
N HIS A 6 -12.26 8.18 -5.62
CA HIS A 6 -11.93 8.88 -6.85
C HIS A 6 -10.58 8.45 -7.44
N ILE A 7 -9.54 8.31 -6.59
CA ILE A 7 -8.21 7.84 -7.02
C ILE A 7 -8.31 6.42 -7.58
N LEU A 8 -8.97 5.50 -6.86
CA LEU A 8 -9.11 4.11 -7.29
C LEU A 8 -9.85 4.01 -8.63
N ASP A 9 -10.96 4.73 -8.78
CA ASP A 9 -11.75 4.75 -10.01
C ASP A 9 -10.94 5.25 -11.21
N VAL A 10 -10.14 6.30 -11.03
CA VAL A 10 -9.26 6.83 -12.09
C VAL A 10 -8.18 5.82 -12.45
N MET A 11 -7.52 5.19 -11.47
CA MET A 11 -6.50 4.18 -11.72
C MET A 11 -7.06 3.00 -12.53
N ILE A 12 -8.26 2.54 -12.19
CA ILE A 12 -8.94 1.47 -12.94
C ILE A 12 -9.32 1.95 -14.34
N ALA A 13 -9.87 3.16 -14.48
CA ALA A 13 -10.32 3.72 -15.75
C ALA A 13 -9.18 3.89 -16.77
N ILE A 14 -7.95 4.16 -16.30
CA ILE A 14 -6.76 4.25 -17.15
C ILE A 14 -6.05 2.90 -17.37
N GLY A 15 -6.59 1.81 -16.81
CA GLY A 15 -6.18 0.44 -17.09
C GLY A 15 -5.22 -0.20 -16.09
N PHE A 16 -5.06 0.35 -14.87
CA PHE A 16 -4.31 -0.34 -13.82
C PHE A 16 -5.12 -1.48 -13.20
N ASP A 17 -4.45 -2.61 -13.01
CA ASP A 17 -4.92 -3.68 -12.13
C ASP A 17 -4.48 -3.37 -10.70
N LEU A 18 -5.46 -3.21 -9.81
CA LEU A 18 -5.23 -2.91 -8.39
C LEU A 18 -5.32 -4.16 -7.50
N SER A 19 -5.48 -5.34 -8.09
CA SER A 19 -5.39 -6.61 -7.36
C SER A 19 -3.94 -6.85 -6.92
N LEU A 20 -3.74 -7.13 -5.63
CA LEU A 20 -2.41 -7.47 -5.13
C LEU A 20 -2.27 -9.00 -5.05
N PRO A 21 -1.15 -9.58 -5.51
CA PRO A 21 -0.90 -11.02 -5.47
C PRO A 21 -0.50 -11.51 -4.06
N VAL A 22 -1.12 -10.98 -3.01
CA VAL A 22 -0.86 -11.30 -1.60
C VAL A 22 -2.16 -11.78 -0.95
N GLN A 23 -2.50 -13.04 -1.20
CA GLN A 23 -3.83 -13.60 -0.92
C GLN A 23 -4.01 -14.13 0.51
N ASN A 24 -2.94 -14.25 1.29
CA ASN A 24 -2.98 -14.80 2.63
C ASN A 24 -1.98 -14.09 3.56
N ASP A 25 -2.12 -14.33 4.85
CA ASP A 25 -1.30 -13.70 5.89
C ASP A 25 0.19 -13.98 5.70
N ASP A 26 0.57 -15.20 5.34
CA ASP A 26 1.97 -15.57 5.06
C ASP A 26 2.58 -14.71 3.94
N LYS A 27 1.82 -14.42 2.89
CA LYS A 27 2.27 -13.58 1.77
C LYS A 27 2.34 -12.11 2.14
N ILE A 28 1.42 -11.64 2.97
CA ILE A 28 1.46 -10.29 3.53
C ILE A 28 2.70 -10.15 4.42
N GLU A 29 2.97 -11.12 5.30
CA GLU A 29 4.15 -11.13 6.15
C GLU A 29 5.45 -11.13 5.32
N GLN A 30 5.53 -11.97 4.28
CA GLN A 30 6.67 -11.96 3.35
C GLN A 30 6.90 -10.59 2.71
N LEU A 31 5.84 -9.90 2.28
CA LEU A 31 5.92 -8.56 1.72
C LEU A 31 6.44 -7.55 2.76
N LEU A 32 5.88 -7.57 3.97
CA LEU A 32 6.27 -6.65 5.04
C LEU A 32 7.72 -6.86 5.50
N ASN A 33 8.16 -8.11 5.58
CA ASN A 33 9.56 -8.44 5.85
C ASN A 33 10.48 -7.91 4.76
N GLY A 34 10.09 -8.05 3.48
CA GLY A 34 10.85 -7.46 2.37
C GLY A 34 10.96 -5.94 2.44
N ILE A 35 9.92 -5.24 2.92
CA ILE A 35 9.96 -3.79 3.16
C ILE A 35 10.96 -3.44 4.27
N GLU A 36 10.99 -4.23 5.35
CA GLU A 36 11.91 -4.02 6.46
C GLU A 36 13.37 -4.29 6.06
N GLU A 37 13.62 -5.39 5.34
CA GLU A 37 14.92 -5.65 4.75
C GLU A 37 15.34 -4.49 3.84
N PHE A 38 14.46 -4.00 2.98
CA PHE A 38 14.77 -2.86 2.11
C PHE A 38 15.12 -1.59 2.89
N ARG A 39 14.44 -1.32 4.02
CA ARG A 39 14.79 -0.24 4.95
C ARG A 39 16.21 -0.39 5.50
N GLU A 40 16.60 -1.59 5.92
CA GLU A 40 17.95 -1.86 6.43
C GLU A 40 19.03 -1.61 5.37
N HIS A 41 18.76 -2.03 4.12
CA HIS A 41 19.67 -1.80 3.00
C HIS A 41 19.86 -0.32 2.67
N LEU A 42 18.88 0.54 2.95
CA LEU A 42 18.98 2.00 2.80
C LEU A 42 19.75 2.68 3.95
N GLY A 43 20.36 1.93 4.86
CA GLY A 43 21.01 2.47 6.07
C GLY A 43 20.01 2.85 7.16
N GLY A 44 18.82 2.25 7.14
CA GLY A 44 17.79 2.37 8.17
C GLY A 44 16.72 3.43 7.92
N GLN A 45 16.80 4.19 6.82
CA GLN A 45 15.83 5.23 6.45
C GLN A 45 15.03 4.81 5.21
N LEU A 46 13.77 4.44 5.41
CA LEU A 46 12.85 4.12 4.32
C LEU A 46 12.01 5.36 4.01
N THR A 47 12.26 6.05 2.89
CA THR A 47 11.39 7.16 2.49
C THR A 47 10.33 6.65 1.52
N ILE A 48 9.08 6.63 1.98
CA ILE A 48 7.92 6.34 1.14
C ILE A 48 7.09 7.62 1.04
N THR A 49 6.81 8.04 -0.20
CA THR A 49 5.90 9.15 -0.45
C THR A 49 4.46 8.64 -0.44
N LEU A 50 3.68 9.11 0.53
CA LEU A 50 2.24 8.93 0.63
C LEU A 50 1.52 10.20 0.17
N ILE A 51 0.19 10.11 0.06
CA ILE A 51 -0.68 11.22 -0.29
C ILE A 51 -1.56 11.51 0.92
N SER A 52 -1.49 12.73 1.46
CA SER A 52 -2.38 13.15 2.55
C SER A 52 -3.62 13.91 2.05
N ASP A 53 -3.54 14.46 0.84
CA ASP A 53 -4.62 15.14 0.10
C ASP A 53 -4.25 15.16 -1.40
N LEU A 54 -5.21 15.40 -2.30
CA LEU A 54 -4.95 15.48 -3.74
C LEU A 54 -3.90 16.54 -4.06
N GLY A 55 -2.81 16.12 -4.69
CA GLY A 55 -1.67 16.99 -5.01
C GLY A 55 -0.74 17.30 -3.81
N VAL A 56 -1.00 16.74 -2.63
CA VAL A 56 -0.20 16.94 -1.42
C VAL A 56 0.55 15.67 -1.08
N LYS A 57 1.88 15.72 -1.19
CA LYS A 57 2.76 14.64 -0.77
C LYS A 57 2.98 14.64 0.74
N HIS A 58 3.13 13.44 1.30
CA HIS A 58 3.50 13.22 2.69
C HIS A 58 4.58 12.13 2.75
N ASP A 59 5.82 12.52 2.99
CA ASP A 59 6.94 11.58 3.06
C ASP A 59 7.01 10.97 4.47
N VAL A 60 6.98 9.64 4.56
CA VAL A 60 7.13 8.89 5.81
C VAL A 60 8.46 8.15 5.83
N HIS A 61 9.07 8.05 7.03
CA HIS A 61 10.36 7.40 7.24
C HIS A 61 10.26 6.03 7.93
N THR A 62 9.06 5.68 8.38
CA THR A 62 8.73 4.44 9.08
C THR A 62 7.33 4.00 8.66
N ILE A 63 7.14 2.70 8.48
CA ILE A 63 5.84 2.09 8.21
C ILE A 63 5.38 1.34 9.45
N ASP A 64 4.14 1.59 9.88
CA ASP A 64 3.46 0.73 10.84
C ASP A 64 3.04 -0.56 10.12
N MET A 65 3.69 -1.67 10.46
CA MET A 65 3.48 -2.96 9.81
C MET A 65 2.08 -3.52 10.04
N GLU A 66 1.49 -3.27 11.21
CA GLU A 66 0.13 -3.73 11.52
C GLU A 66 -0.90 -2.94 10.71
N LEU A 67 -0.70 -1.61 10.60
CA LEU A 67 -1.56 -0.76 9.79
C LEU A 67 -1.43 -1.08 8.29
N MET A 68 -0.21 -1.32 7.80
CA MET A 68 0.03 -1.69 6.42
C MET A 68 -0.62 -3.04 6.08
N SER A 69 -0.51 -4.04 6.97
CA SER A 69 -1.21 -5.33 6.83
C SER A 69 -2.72 -5.13 6.68
N LYS A 70 -3.34 -4.32 7.57
CA LYS A 70 -4.77 -3.99 7.49
C LYS A 70 -5.14 -3.28 6.18
N ALA A 71 -4.29 -2.38 5.69
CA ALA A 71 -4.51 -1.68 4.43
C ALA A 71 -4.47 -2.63 3.22
N ILE A 72 -3.50 -3.55 3.18
CA ILE A 72 -3.39 -4.58 2.14
C ILE A 72 -4.65 -5.47 2.14
N THR A 73 -5.05 -5.96 3.31
CA THR A 73 -6.27 -6.79 3.44
C THR A 73 -7.52 -6.03 3.01
N LYS A 74 -7.65 -4.75 3.37
CA LYS A 74 -8.77 -3.91 2.94
C LYS A 74 -8.81 -3.76 1.42
N LEU A 75 -7.67 -3.50 0.78
CA LEU A 75 -7.58 -3.36 -0.68
C LEU A 75 -7.94 -4.67 -1.38
N ASN A 76 -7.38 -5.79 -0.94
CA ASN A 76 -7.70 -7.10 -1.50
C ASN A 76 -9.18 -7.44 -1.35
N HIS A 77 -9.80 -7.17 -0.20
CA HIS A 77 -11.23 -7.41 -0.03
C HIS A 77 -12.08 -6.56 -0.99
N GLN A 78 -11.67 -5.32 -1.26
CA GLN A 78 -12.37 -4.42 -2.19
C GLN A 78 -12.31 -4.92 -3.65
N PHE A 79 -11.22 -5.59 -4.05
CA PHE A 79 -11.04 -6.09 -5.41
C PHE A 79 -11.30 -7.60 -5.59
N ALA A 80 -11.42 -8.37 -4.51
CA ALA A 80 -11.79 -9.78 -4.55
C ALA A 80 -13.29 -10.02 -4.82
N LEU A 81 -14.12 -8.97 -4.75
CA LEU A 81 -15.57 -9.01 -4.96
C LEU A 81 -16.01 -8.48 -6.35
N ASN A 82 -15.05 -8.15 -7.23
CA ASN A 82 -15.31 -7.69 -8.59
C ASN A 82 -15.04 -8.78 -9.62
#